data_AF-A0A832W6J7-F1
#
_entry.id   AF-A0A832W6J7-F1
#
_cell.length_a   1.000
_cell.length_b   1.000
_cell.length_c   1.000
_cell.angle_alpha   90.00
_cell.angle_beta   90.00
_cell.angle_gamma   90.00
#
_symmetry.space_group_name_H-M   'P 1'
#
loop_
_entity.id
_entity.type
_entity.pdbx_description
1 polymer ?
#
loop_
_entity_poly.entity_id
_entity_poly.type
_entity_poly.pdbx_seq_one_letter_code
_entity_poly.pdbx_strand_id
1 'polypeptide(L)'
;MEQRTGCLICGLAIVYSEEARDLACAICGEVVSTTAACEAGHFVCDRCHGLEAVDLIEQFCITTELDDPIAIACILMRNPAVRMHGPEHHFLVPASLITAYCNHRGEPGRKGELLARARERASRVPGGFCGTHGTCGAAIGTGIFVSLITGSTPLKRQEWSLSNQMTARSLMAIARHGGPRCCKRNSWLAIRTAVTFLEERFSVSLPVEGAVRCGFSDINR
;
A
#
# COMPACT_ATOMS: atom_id res chain seq x y z
N MET A 1 10.83 8.80 19.51
CA MET A 1 10.31 8.72 18.13
C MET A 1 9.04 9.58 18.12
N GLU A 2 9.08 10.76 17.51
CA GLU A 2 7.94 11.69 17.53
C GLU A 2 6.71 11.01 16.93
N GLN A 3 5.68 10.80 17.76
CA GLN A 3 4.38 10.37 17.27
C GLN A 3 3.81 11.51 16.44
N ARG A 4 3.47 11.24 15.17
CA ARG A 4 2.72 12.21 14.37
C ARG A 4 1.36 12.40 15.03
N THR A 5 1.12 13.60 15.50
CA THR A 5 -0.17 14.04 16.01
C THR A 5 -1.15 14.19 14.84
N GLY A 6 -2.33 13.58 14.94
CA GLY A 6 -3.40 13.73 13.95
C GLY A 6 -3.99 12.40 13.47
N CYS A 7 -4.96 12.50 12.57
CA CYS A 7 -5.70 11.38 12.02
C CYS A 7 -4.81 10.44 11.20
N LEU A 8 -4.93 9.14 11.44
CA LEU A 8 -4.20 8.12 10.67
C LEU A 8 -4.62 8.02 9.20
N ILE A 9 -5.80 8.54 8.84
CA ILE A 9 -6.33 8.50 7.48
C ILE A 9 -5.90 9.74 6.70
N CYS A 10 -6.26 10.93 7.18
CA CYS A 10 -6.05 12.19 6.45
C CYS A 10 -4.96 13.11 7.05
N GLY A 11 -4.50 12.86 8.28
CA GLY A 11 -3.52 13.69 8.98
C GLY A 11 -4.08 14.95 9.68
N LEU A 12 -5.38 15.24 9.57
CA LEU A 12 -6.02 16.38 10.26
C LEU A 12 -6.10 16.17 11.78
N ALA A 13 -6.34 17.25 12.52
CA ALA A 13 -6.46 17.21 13.98
C ALA A 13 -7.60 16.29 14.44
N ILE A 14 -7.39 15.62 15.59
CA ILE A 14 -8.46 14.89 16.29
C ILE A 14 -9.23 15.89 17.15
N VAL A 15 -10.55 15.85 17.05
CA VAL A 15 -11.50 16.61 17.85
C VAL A 15 -12.30 15.65 18.73
N TYR A 16 -12.71 16.13 19.90
CA TYR A 16 -13.50 15.38 20.86
C TYR A 16 -14.88 16.06 21.02
N SER A 17 -15.95 15.29 20.89
CA SER A 17 -17.33 15.73 21.17
C SER A 17 -17.72 15.46 22.62
N GLU A 18 -18.66 16.25 23.15
CA GLU A 18 -19.21 16.04 24.50
C GLU A 18 -20.05 14.76 24.58
N GLU A 19 -20.84 14.48 23.53
CA GLU A 19 -21.64 13.28 23.41
C GLU A 19 -20.95 12.24 22.51
N ALA A 20 -21.05 10.96 22.91
CA ALA A 20 -20.56 9.85 22.10
C ALA A 20 -21.51 9.58 20.93
N ARG A 21 -20.94 9.21 19.79
CA ARG A 21 -21.67 8.82 18.58
C ARG A 21 -21.08 7.57 17.97
N ASP A 22 -21.93 6.82 17.28
CA ASP A 22 -21.54 5.59 16.61
C ASP A 22 -20.86 5.93 15.27
N LEU A 23 -19.58 5.59 15.16
CA LEU A 23 -18.78 5.79 13.94
C LEU A 23 -18.18 4.48 13.46
N ALA A 24 -18.19 4.27 12.14
CA ALA A 24 -17.46 3.18 11.52
C ALA A 24 -15.95 3.47 11.52
N CYS A 25 -15.15 2.51 11.97
CA CYS A 25 -13.70 2.57 11.88
C CYS A 25 -13.25 2.60 10.41
N ALA A 26 -12.44 3.58 10.04
CA ALA A 26 -11.93 3.74 8.67
C ALA A 26 -10.96 2.63 8.22
N ILE A 27 -10.61 1.69 9.11
CA ILE A 27 -9.70 0.57 8.83
C ILE A 27 -10.43 -0.76 8.75
N CYS A 28 -11.22 -1.12 9.76
CA CYS A 28 -11.96 -2.40 9.79
C CYS A 28 -13.44 -2.30 9.45
N GLY A 29 -14.02 -1.10 9.40
CA GLY A 29 -15.45 -0.88 9.16
C GLY A 29 -16.36 -1.14 10.37
N GLU A 30 -15.81 -1.62 11.50
CA GLU A 30 -16.61 -1.87 12.70
C GLU A 30 -17.13 -0.56 13.30
N VAL A 31 -18.41 -0.54 13.66
CA VAL A 31 -19.07 0.61 14.27
C VAL A 31 -18.83 0.57 15.78
N VAL A 32 -18.28 1.66 16.32
CA VAL A 32 -17.98 1.80 17.75
C VAL A 32 -18.49 3.15 18.23
N SER A 33 -19.03 3.19 19.44
CA SER A 33 -19.41 4.44 20.11
C SER A 33 -18.17 5.18 20.58
N THR A 34 -17.98 6.41 20.13
CA THR A 34 -16.77 7.21 20.37
C THR A 34 -17.09 8.69 20.47
N THR A 35 -16.29 9.42 21.23
CA THR A 35 -16.27 10.89 21.24
C THR A 35 -15.17 11.47 20.35
N ALA A 36 -14.26 10.64 19.85
CA ALA A 36 -13.08 11.08 19.11
C ALA A 36 -13.22 10.82 17.61
N ALA A 37 -13.04 11.86 16.80
CA ALA A 37 -12.91 11.77 15.35
C ALA A 37 -12.03 12.91 14.83
N CYS A 38 -11.48 12.84 13.63
CA CYS A 38 -10.82 14.01 13.05
C CYS A 38 -11.81 15.05 12.54
N GLU A 39 -11.34 16.26 12.21
CA GLU A 39 -12.16 17.32 11.59
C GLU A 39 -12.92 16.86 10.32
N ALA A 40 -12.32 15.96 9.53
CA ALA A 40 -12.97 15.33 8.38
C ALA A 40 -13.87 14.11 8.72
N GLY A 41 -14.11 13.82 9.99
CA GLY A 41 -15.00 12.75 10.44
C GLY A 41 -14.41 11.34 10.51
N HIS A 42 -13.14 11.13 10.18
CA HIS A 42 -12.51 9.81 10.28
C HIS A 42 -12.33 9.38 11.74
N PHE A 43 -12.60 8.10 12.00
CA PHE A 43 -12.37 7.43 13.27
C PHE A 43 -11.57 6.13 13.04
N VAL A 44 -10.69 5.77 13.97
CA VAL A 44 -9.96 4.50 13.98
C VAL A 44 -10.11 3.90 15.38
N CYS A 45 -10.59 2.67 15.48
CA CYS A 45 -10.77 2.00 16.78
C CYS A 45 -9.44 1.56 17.40
N ASP A 46 -9.43 1.36 18.71
CA ASP A 46 -8.23 0.98 19.48
C ASP A 46 -7.57 -0.31 18.97
N ARG A 47 -8.38 -1.29 18.55
CA ARG A 47 -7.88 -2.53 17.95
C ARG A 47 -7.04 -2.25 16.71
N CYS A 48 -7.55 -1.42 15.80
CA CYS A 48 -6.83 -1.07 14.57
C CYS A 48 -5.64 -0.14 14.82
N HIS A 49 -5.68 0.66 15.87
CA HIS A 49 -4.53 1.45 16.33
C HIS A 49 -3.35 0.58 16.76
N GLY A 50 -3.61 -0.57 17.39
CA GLY A 50 -2.60 -1.50 17.89
C GLY A 50 -2.12 -2.56 16.89
N LEU A 51 -2.59 -2.54 15.64
CA LEU A 51 -2.19 -3.54 14.64
C LEU A 51 -0.72 -3.35 14.21
N GLU A 52 -0.02 -4.48 14.06
CA GLU A 52 1.26 -4.53 13.39
C GLU A 52 1.11 -4.16 11.91
N ALA A 53 2.19 -3.65 11.30
CA ALA A 53 2.16 -3.03 9.98
C ALA A 53 1.52 -3.90 8.89
N VAL A 54 1.85 -5.20 8.86
CA VAL A 54 1.37 -6.13 7.82
C VAL A 54 -0.11 -6.45 8.02
N ASP A 55 -0.56 -6.66 9.26
CA ASP A 55 -1.96 -6.92 9.58
C ASP A 55 -2.83 -5.69 9.31
N LEU A 56 -2.31 -4.50 9.63
CA LEU A 56 -2.93 -3.22 9.31
C LEU A 56 -3.13 -3.08 7.79
N ILE A 57 -2.08 -3.34 6.99
CA ILE A 57 -2.14 -3.26 5.54
C ILE A 57 -3.22 -4.20 5.01
N GLU A 58 -3.21 -5.45 5.44
CA GLU A 58 -4.20 -6.44 4.98
C GLU A 58 -5.63 -6.05 5.36
N GLN A 59 -5.87 -5.68 6.62
CA GLN A 59 -7.19 -5.30 7.11
C GLN A 59 -7.75 -4.09 6.34
N PHE A 60 -6.96 -3.03 6.18
CA PHE A 60 -7.38 -1.84 5.43
C PHE A 60 -7.67 -2.18 3.97
N CYS A 61 -6.78 -2.94 3.32
CA CYS A 61 -6.90 -3.33 1.92
C CYS A 61 -8.10 -4.23 1.63
N ILE A 62 -8.54 -5.06 2.59
CA ILE A 62 -9.75 -5.87 2.50
C ILE A 62 -10.99 -4.98 2.55
N THR A 63 -11.04 -4.03 3.49
CA THR A 63 -12.24 -3.24 3.78
C THR A 63 -12.43 -2.06 2.82
N THR A 64 -11.37 -1.38 2.39
CA THR A 64 -11.47 -0.14 1.63
C THR A 64 -12.07 -0.33 0.22
N GLU A 65 -12.86 0.65 -0.20
CA GLU A 65 -13.47 0.74 -1.54
C GLU A 65 -12.65 1.62 -2.51
N LEU A 66 -11.56 2.23 -2.03
CA LEU A 66 -10.68 3.06 -2.87
C LEU A 66 -10.13 2.27 -4.06
N ASP A 67 -10.10 2.90 -5.22
CA ASP A 67 -9.53 2.33 -6.45
C ASP A 67 -8.25 3.06 -6.92
N ASP A 68 -7.80 4.08 -6.17
CA ASP A 68 -6.49 4.72 -6.33
C ASP A 68 -5.42 4.03 -5.46
N PRO A 69 -4.43 3.32 -6.07
CA PRO A 69 -3.40 2.61 -5.32
C PRO A 69 -2.40 3.53 -4.62
N ILE A 70 -2.22 4.77 -5.08
CA ILE A 70 -1.38 5.77 -4.43
C ILE A 70 -2.08 6.33 -3.20
N ALA A 71 -3.40 6.60 -3.28
CA ALA A 71 -4.18 7.03 -2.13
C ALA A 71 -4.15 5.99 -1.00
N ILE A 72 -4.39 4.72 -1.35
CA ILE A 72 -4.30 3.57 -0.42
C ILE A 72 -2.93 3.53 0.25
N ALA A 73 -1.86 3.56 -0.54
CA ALA A 73 -0.49 3.51 -0.04
C ALA A 73 -0.17 4.70 0.89
N CYS A 74 -0.65 5.91 0.56
CA CYS A 74 -0.41 7.09 1.36
C CYS A 74 -1.14 7.05 2.72
N ILE A 75 -2.39 6.57 2.75
CA ILE A 75 -3.12 6.34 4.01
C ILE A 75 -2.35 5.37 4.90
N LEU A 76 -1.96 4.21 4.36
CA LEU A 76 -1.21 3.20 5.09
C LEU A 76 0.13 3.72 5.60
N MET A 77 0.88 4.46 4.79
CA MET A 77 2.17 5.03 5.17
C MET A 77 2.07 6.14 6.24
N ARG A 78 0.90 6.73 6.50
CA ARG A 78 0.74 7.67 7.62
C ARG A 78 0.73 6.97 8.97
N ASN A 79 0.34 5.69 9.00
CA ASN A 79 0.32 4.93 10.24
C ASN A 79 1.76 4.71 10.76
N PRO A 80 2.05 5.00 12.06
CA PRO A 80 3.36 4.78 12.66
C PRO A 80 3.90 3.34 12.57
N ALA A 81 3.03 2.34 12.48
CA ALA A 81 3.43 0.95 12.27
C ALA A 81 4.17 0.76 10.94
N VAL A 82 3.82 1.54 9.90
CA VAL A 82 4.52 1.56 8.61
C VAL A 82 5.70 2.52 8.69
N ARG A 83 6.87 1.96 9.03
CA ARG A 83 8.09 2.72 9.30
C ARG A 83 8.63 3.38 8.04
N MET A 84 9.63 4.23 8.21
CA MET A 84 10.28 4.90 7.07
C MET A 84 11.01 3.89 6.16
N HIS A 85 11.66 2.92 6.80
CA HIS A 85 12.35 1.81 6.16
C HIS A 85 11.94 0.51 6.85
N GLY A 86 11.49 -0.46 6.06
CA GLY A 86 11.16 -1.77 6.60
C GLY A 86 10.56 -2.70 5.54
N PRO A 87 10.52 -4.01 5.81
CA PRO A 87 10.00 -5.03 4.89
C PRO A 87 8.48 -4.94 4.70
N GLU A 88 7.74 -4.23 5.55
CA GLU A 88 6.30 -3.99 5.37
C GLU A 88 5.97 -3.34 4.02
N HIS A 89 6.90 -2.55 3.46
CA HIS A 89 6.76 -1.96 2.13
C HIS A 89 6.72 -2.98 0.99
N HIS A 90 7.28 -4.19 1.22
CA HIS A 90 7.29 -5.25 0.23
C HIS A 90 5.89 -5.84 0.03
N PHE A 91 5.06 -5.81 1.07
CA PHE A 91 3.64 -6.19 1.01
C PHE A 91 2.72 -5.00 0.71
N LEU A 92 3.01 -3.81 1.25
CA LEU A 92 2.21 -2.60 1.02
C LEU A 92 1.99 -2.32 -0.47
N VAL A 93 3.03 -2.47 -1.29
CA VAL A 93 2.96 -2.20 -2.74
C VAL A 93 1.99 -3.15 -3.46
N PRO A 94 2.17 -4.48 -3.42
CA PRO A 94 1.21 -5.38 -4.06
C PRO A 94 -0.17 -5.29 -3.43
N ALA A 95 -0.30 -5.08 -2.12
CA ALA A 95 -1.60 -4.94 -1.47
C ALA A 95 -2.39 -3.74 -2.00
N SER A 96 -1.72 -2.57 -2.09
CA SER A 96 -2.34 -1.35 -2.63
C SER A 96 -2.78 -1.52 -4.09
N LEU A 97 -1.95 -2.17 -4.91
CA LEU A 97 -2.26 -2.45 -6.32
C LEU A 97 -3.38 -3.48 -6.49
N ILE A 98 -3.39 -4.56 -5.70
CA ILE A 98 -4.44 -5.59 -5.73
C ILE A 98 -5.77 -4.97 -5.34
N THR A 99 -5.83 -4.23 -4.24
CA THR A 99 -7.06 -3.59 -3.76
C THR A 99 -7.61 -2.64 -4.80
N ALA A 100 -6.77 -1.72 -5.29
CA ALA A 100 -7.17 -0.77 -6.32
C ALA A 100 -7.68 -1.46 -7.59
N TYR A 101 -6.93 -2.44 -8.08
CA TYR A 101 -7.30 -3.21 -9.26
C TYR A 101 -8.63 -3.93 -9.09
N CYS A 102 -8.81 -4.66 -7.99
CA CYS A 102 -10.06 -5.39 -7.74
C CYS A 102 -11.27 -4.46 -7.61
N ASN A 103 -11.13 -3.34 -6.89
CA ASN A 103 -12.21 -2.36 -6.75
C ASN A 103 -12.54 -1.72 -8.11
N HIS A 104 -11.53 -1.30 -8.88
CA HIS A 104 -11.70 -0.73 -10.22
C HIS A 104 -12.36 -1.69 -11.22
N ARG A 105 -12.09 -3.00 -11.10
CA ARG A 105 -12.69 -4.04 -11.94
C ARG A 105 -14.11 -4.43 -11.50
N GLY A 106 -14.62 -3.88 -10.39
CA GLY A 106 -15.90 -4.29 -9.80
C GLY A 106 -15.85 -5.70 -9.19
N GLU A 107 -14.68 -6.15 -8.75
CA GLU A 107 -14.41 -7.49 -8.23
C GLU A 107 -13.89 -7.49 -6.77
N PRO A 108 -14.49 -6.75 -5.82
CA PRO A 108 -13.97 -6.62 -4.45
C PRO A 108 -13.87 -7.96 -3.70
N GLY A 109 -14.70 -8.95 -4.06
CA GLY A 109 -14.65 -10.31 -3.49
C GLY A 109 -13.34 -11.06 -3.73
N ARG A 110 -12.53 -10.65 -4.72
CA ARG A 110 -11.23 -11.28 -5.01
C ARG A 110 -10.10 -10.79 -4.10
N LYS A 111 -10.30 -9.69 -3.36
CA LYS A 111 -9.24 -9.06 -2.55
C LYS A 111 -8.64 -10.02 -1.52
N GLY A 112 -9.48 -10.70 -0.74
CA GLY A 112 -9.02 -11.55 0.36
C GLY A 112 -8.01 -12.63 -0.07
N GLU A 113 -8.34 -13.42 -1.11
CA GLU A 113 -7.44 -14.48 -1.60
C GLU A 113 -6.13 -13.89 -2.16
N LEU A 114 -6.23 -12.84 -2.98
CA LEU A 114 -5.06 -12.24 -3.62
C LEU A 114 -4.13 -11.58 -2.60
N LEU A 115 -4.68 -10.90 -1.59
CA LEU A 115 -3.93 -10.26 -0.51
C LEU A 115 -3.20 -11.31 0.34
N ALA A 116 -3.87 -12.40 0.73
CA ALA A 116 -3.25 -13.47 1.50
C ALA A 116 -2.05 -14.09 0.75
N ARG A 117 -2.20 -14.35 -0.55
CA ARG A 117 -1.12 -14.87 -1.40
C ARG A 117 -0.01 -13.84 -1.63
N ALA A 118 -0.33 -12.56 -1.74
CA ALA A 118 0.66 -11.49 -1.83
C ALA A 118 1.46 -11.35 -0.53
N ARG A 119 0.79 -11.45 0.63
CA ARG A 119 1.41 -11.44 1.97
C ARG A 119 2.41 -12.58 2.10
N GLU A 120 1.98 -13.80 1.75
CA GLU A 120 2.85 -14.99 1.76
C GLU A 120 4.10 -14.77 0.90
N ARG A 121 3.93 -14.32 -0.35
CA ARG A 121 5.05 -14.10 -1.28
C ARG A 121 5.98 -12.96 -0.86
N ALA A 122 5.42 -11.85 -0.37
CA ALA A 122 6.19 -10.69 0.06
C ALA A 122 7.00 -10.97 1.33
N SER A 123 6.50 -11.83 2.24
CA SER A 123 7.24 -12.22 3.45
C SER A 123 8.55 -12.96 3.14
N ARG A 124 8.67 -13.56 1.96
CA ARG A 124 9.90 -14.20 1.45
C ARG A 124 10.90 -13.22 0.84
N VAL A 125 10.63 -11.92 0.88
CA VAL A 125 11.55 -10.86 0.45
C VAL A 125 12.15 -10.19 1.70
N PRO A 126 13.37 -10.55 2.11
CA PRO A 126 13.93 -10.09 3.37
C PRO A 126 14.14 -8.57 3.42
N GLY A 127 14.07 -7.98 4.62
CA GLY A 127 14.48 -6.61 4.85
C GLY A 127 15.93 -6.38 4.45
N GLY A 128 16.25 -5.20 3.91
CA GLY A 128 17.62 -4.85 3.51
C GLY A 128 18.12 -5.49 2.22
N PHE A 129 17.36 -6.41 1.60
CA PHE A 129 17.71 -7.10 0.34
C PHE A 129 18.09 -6.13 -0.80
N CYS A 130 17.45 -4.96 -0.83
CA CYS A 130 17.76 -3.90 -1.78
C CYS A 130 19.19 -3.34 -1.70
N GLY A 131 19.83 -3.37 -0.52
CA GLY A 131 21.19 -2.87 -0.32
C GLY A 131 22.26 -3.92 -0.59
N THR A 132 21.92 -5.22 -0.55
CA THR A 132 22.88 -6.33 -0.66
C THR A 132 22.75 -7.10 -1.97
N HIS A 133 21.55 -7.16 -2.56
CA HIS A 133 21.25 -7.96 -3.75
C HIS A 133 20.76 -7.10 -4.94
N GLY A 134 20.86 -5.77 -4.84
CA GLY A 134 20.57 -4.85 -5.93
C GLY A 134 19.11 -4.79 -6.39
N THR A 135 18.18 -5.40 -5.65
CA THR A 135 16.76 -5.48 -6.04
C THR A 135 15.85 -4.95 -4.94
N CYS A 136 15.11 -3.88 -5.24
CA CYS A 136 14.18 -3.29 -4.27
C CYS A 136 12.95 -4.18 -4.03
N GLY A 137 12.61 -4.44 -2.76
CA GLY A 137 11.42 -5.23 -2.43
C GLY A 137 10.10 -4.59 -2.88
N ALA A 138 10.03 -3.26 -2.99
CA ALA A 138 8.90 -2.57 -3.62
C ALA A 138 8.75 -2.93 -5.11
N ALA A 139 9.88 -3.07 -5.84
CA ALA A 139 9.86 -3.51 -7.24
C ALA A 139 9.40 -4.96 -7.35
N ILE A 140 9.91 -5.86 -6.51
CA ILE A 140 9.45 -7.26 -6.45
C ILE A 140 7.96 -7.32 -6.17
N GLY A 141 7.46 -6.45 -5.27
CA GLY A 141 6.04 -6.29 -4.98
C GLY A 141 5.18 -6.07 -6.23
N THR A 142 5.62 -5.26 -7.18
CA THR A 142 4.88 -5.06 -8.44
C THR A 142 4.83 -6.32 -9.32
N GLY A 143 5.91 -7.10 -9.34
CA GLY A 143 5.92 -8.41 -10.00
C GLY A 143 5.01 -9.43 -9.32
N ILE A 144 4.95 -9.43 -7.97
CA ILE A 144 4.01 -10.25 -7.21
C ILE A 144 2.57 -9.92 -7.62
N PHE A 145 2.22 -8.63 -7.68
CA PHE A 145 0.92 -8.17 -8.14
C PHE A 145 0.57 -8.68 -9.54
N VAL A 146 1.43 -8.42 -10.54
CA VAL A 146 1.18 -8.87 -11.93
C VAL A 146 1.06 -10.39 -11.99
N SER A 147 1.94 -11.12 -11.30
CA SER A 147 1.89 -12.59 -11.26
C SER A 147 0.56 -13.12 -10.73
N LEU A 148 -0.01 -12.47 -9.71
CA LEU A 148 -1.26 -12.88 -9.10
C LEU A 148 -2.46 -12.59 -10.00
N ILE A 149 -2.56 -11.40 -10.58
CA ILE A 149 -3.70 -11.05 -11.45
C ILE A 149 -3.72 -11.84 -12.77
N THR A 150 -2.56 -12.29 -13.26
CA THR A 150 -2.47 -13.09 -14.50
C THR A 150 -2.39 -14.60 -14.26
N GLY A 151 -2.29 -15.06 -13.01
CA GLY A 151 -2.05 -16.48 -12.71
C GLY A 151 -0.73 -17.00 -13.28
N SER A 152 0.31 -16.18 -13.24
CA SER A 152 1.65 -16.52 -13.73
C SER A 152 2.29 -17.66 -12.94
N THR A 153 2.97 -18.57 -13.64
CA THR A 153 3.78 -19.67 -13.08
C THR A 153 5.09 -19.81 -13.87
N PRO A 154 6.11 -20.53 -13.37
CA PRO A 154 7.34 -20.77 -14.12
C PRO A 154 7.16 -21.46 -15.48
N LEU A 155 6.01 -22.13 -15.70
CA LEU A 155 5.70 -22.84 -16.95
C LEU A 155 4.91 -21.98 -17.95
N LYS A 156 4.33 -20.86 -17.50
CA LYS A 156 3.64 -19.92 -18.38
C LYS A 156 4.64 -19.08 -19.15
N ARG A 157 4.32 -18.75 -20.41
CA ARG A 157 5.23 -17.97 -21.28
C ARG A 157 5.03 -16.47 -21.09
N GLN A 158 3.83 -15.98 -21.45
CA GLN A 158 3.56 -14.55 -21.51
C GLN A 158 3.43 -13.94 -20.11
N GLU A 159 2.70 -14.58 -19.22
CA GLU A 159 2.41 -14.10 -17.86
C GLU A 159 3.68 -14.08 -16.99
N TRP A 160 4.56 -15.07 -17.17
CA TRP A 160 5.87 -15.08 -16.54
C TRP A 160 6.72 -13.91 -17.03
N SER A 161 6.75 -13.68 -18.34
CA SER A 161 7.44 -12.54 -18.93
C SER A 161 6.88 -11.20 -18.43
N LEU A 162 5.56 -11.04 -18.38
CA LEU A 162 4.90 -9.83 -17.86
C LEU A 162 5.27 -9.54 -16.40
N SER A 163 5.28 -10.58 -15.55
CA SER A 163 5.65 -10.44 -14.13
C SER A 163 7.10 -9.97 -13.95
N ASN A 164 8.02 -10.50 -14.77
CA ASN A 164 9.43 -10.11 -14.76
C ASN A 164 9.64 -8.69 -15.33
N GLN A 165 8.96 -8.36 -16.43
CA GLN A 165 9.00 -7.02 -17.03
C GLN A 165 8.49 -5.96 -16.05
N MET A 166 7.42 -6.25 -15.32
CA MET A 166 6.90 -5.34 -14.29
C MET A 166 7.94 -5.07 -13.21
N THR A 167 8.54 -6.13 -12.65
CA THR A 167 9.62 -6.00 -11.65
C THR A 167 10.79 -5.17 -12.19
N ALA A 168 11.25 -5.48 -13.41
CA ALA A 168 12.38 -4.79 -14.03
C ALA A 168 12.10 -3.30 -14.28
N ARG A 169 10.90 -2.95 -14.75
CA ARG A 169 10.52 -1.54 -14.97
C ARG A 169 10.45 -0.75 -13.67
N SER A 170 9.83 -1.32 -12.63
CA SER A 170 9.80 -0.70 -11.29
C SER A 170 11.21 -0.52 -10.73
N LEU A 171 12.07 -1.54 -10.89
CA LEU A 171 13.46 -1.47 -10.44
C LEU A 171 14.24 -0.38 -11.19
N MET A 172 14.06 -0.28 -12.51
CA MET A 172 14.68 0.77 -13.32
C MET A 172 14.21 2.17 -12.89
N ALA A 173 12.91 2.35 -12.65
CA ALA A 173 12.37 3.62 -12.15
C ALA A 173 12.99 4.01 -10.80
N ILE A 174 13.09 3.06 -9.87
CA ILE A 174 13.71 3.27 -8.55
C ILE A 174 15.21 3.57 -8.69
N ALA A 175 15.94 2.81 -9.50
CA ALA A 175 17.39 2.95 -9.67
C ALA A 175 17.77 4.32 -10.24
N ARG A 176 16.99 4.83 -11.20
CA ARG A 176 17.20 6.17 -11.78
C ARG A 176 17.06 7.31 -10.77
N HIS A 177 16.27 7.13 -9.72
CA HIS A 177 16.16 8.12 -8.65
C HIS A 177 17.33 8.13 -7.67
N GLY A 178 18.10 7.03 -7.57
CA GLY A 178 19.29 6.95 -6.71
C GLY A 178 18.99 6.90 -5.20
N GLY A 179 20.05 7.13 -4.42
CA GLY A 179 20.06 7.08 -2.95
C GLY A 179 20.20 8.46 -2.28
N PRO A 180 20.12 8.54 -0.93
CA PRO A 180 19.95 7.41 0.00
C PRO A 180 18.56 6.76 -0.15
N ARG A 181 18.48 5.47 0.22
CA ARG A 181 17.26 4.66 0.13
C ARG A 181 16.11 5.33 0.87
N CYS A 182 14.91 5.29 0.30
CA CYS A 182 13.67 5.69 0.96
C CYS A 182 12.57 4.70 0.56
N CYS A 183 12.10 3.85 1.50
CA CYS A 183 11.11 2.83 1.17
C CYS A 183 9.76 3.43 0.75
N LYS A 184 9.35 4.55 1.37
CA LYS A 184 8.12 5.29 0.99
C LYS A 184 8.18 5.83 -0.45
N ARG A 185 9.28 6.49 -0.82
CA ARG A 185 9.53 6.95 -2.21
C ARG A 185 9.52 5.78 -3.17
N ASN A 186 10.24 4.70 -2.85
CA ASN A 186 10.34 3.55 -3.73
C ASN A 186 8.99 2.86 -3.93
N SER A 187 8.13 2.80 -2.90
CA SER A 187 6.75 2.34 -3.03
C SER A 187 5.94 3.22 -3.99
N TRP A 188 6.02 4.55 -3.90
CA TRP A 188 5.33 5.44 -4.86
C TRP A 188 5.81 5.25 -6.29
N LEU A 189 7.13 5.19 -6.50
CA LEU A 189 7.71 4.97 -7.83
C LEU A 189 7.27 3.63 -8.41
N ALA A 190 7.29 2.57 -7.61
CA ALA A 190 6.84 1.25 -8.01
C ALA A 190 5.35 1.24 -8.39
N ILE A 191 4.48 1.81 -7.55
CA ILE A 191 3.03 1.89 -7.81
C ILE A 191 2.74 2.70 -9.08
N ARG A 192 3.33 3.89 -9.25
CA ARG A 192 3.16 4.69 -10.47
C ARG A 192 3.60 3.95 -11.72
N THR A 193 4.74 3.25 -11.63
CA THR A 193 5.23 2.43 -12.74
C THR A 193 4.27 1.29 -13.06
N ALA A 194 3.66 0.67 -12.04
CA ALA A 194 2.68 -0.39 -12.22
C ALA A 194 1.37 0.11 -12.84
N VAL A 195 0.89 1.30 -12.47
CA VAL A 195 -0.28 1.92 -13.12
C VAL A 195 -0.02 2.13 -14.61
N THR A 196 1.12 2.71 -14.97
CA THR A 196 1.51 2.86 -16.39
C THR A 196 1.65 1.50 -17.10
N PHE A 197 2.17 0.48 -16.41
CA PHE A 197 2.27 -0.88 -16.97
C PHE A 197 0.90 -1.51 -17.23
N LEU A 198 -0.07 -1.30 -16.33
CA LEU A 198 -1.44 -1.78 -16.49
C LEU A 198 -2.11 -1.15 -17.72
N GLU A 199 -1.94 0.15 -17.90
CA GLU A 199 -2.43 0.87 -19.07
C GLU A 199 -1.87 0.25 -20.36
N GLU A 200 -0.54 0.14 -20.46
CA GLU A 200 0.15 -0.29 -21.67
C GLU A 200 -0.02 -1.77 -22.01
N ARG A 201 -0.17 -2.65 -21.00
CA ARG A 201 -0.14 -4.10 -21.19
C ARG A 201 -1.49 -4.79 -20.99
N PHE A 202 -2.42 -4.14 -20.30
CA PHE A 202 -3.72 -4.71 -19.94
C PHE A 202 -4.90 -3.81 -20.29
N SER A 203 -4.66 -2.59 -20.79
CA SER A 203 -5.71 -1.58 -21.05
C SER A 203 -6.56 -1.30 -19.81
N VAL A 204 -5.91 -1.22 -18.65
CA VAL A 204 -6.55 -0.89 -17.36
C VAL A 204 -5.99 0.42 -16.81
N SER A 205 -6.85 1.44 -16.76
CA SER A 205 -6.54 2.80 -16.31
C SER A 205 -6.95 3.00 -14.85
N LEU A 206 -6.07 2.64 -13.91
CA LEU A 206 -6.34 2.96 -12.50
C LEU A 206 -6.22 4.47 -12.24
N PRO A 207 -7.14 5.07 -11.48
CA PRO A 207 -7.02 6.47 -11.10
C PRO A 207 -5.78 6.68 -10.22
N VAL A 208 -5.11 7.81 -10.44
CA VAL A 208 -4.05 8.32 -9.57
C VAL A 208 -4.31 9.80 -9.41
N GLU A 209 -4.90 10.17 -8.30
CA GLU A 209 -5.35 11.54 -8.05
C GLU A 209 -4.23 12.41 -7.45
N GLY A 210 -4.04 13.58 -8.07
CA GLY A 210 -3.19 14.63 -7.55
C GLY A 210 -1.69 14.36 -7.60
N ALA A 211 -0.92 15.38 -7.23
CA ALA A 211 0.53 15.26 -7.07
C ALA A 211 0.85 14.73 -5.67
N VAL A 212 1.58 13.62 -5.58
CA VAL A 212 2.10 13.12 -4.30
C VAL A 212 3.13 14.10 -3.76
N ARG A 213 2.78 14.80 -2.67
CA ARG A 213 3.75 15.59 -1.90
C ARG A 213 4.35 14.72 -0.81
N CYS A 214 5.67 14.64 -0.77
CA CYS A 214 6.36 13.84 0.23
C CYS A 214 6.19 14.47 1.62
N GLY A 215 5.36 13.86 2.45
CA GLY A 215 5.21 14.25 3.85
C GLY A 215 6.19 13.55 4.79
N PHE A 216 7.27 12.93 4.30
CA PHE A 216 8.17 12.07 5.10
C PHE A 216 9.66 12.42 4.97
N SER A 217 10.00 13.50 4.26
CA SER A 217 11.41 13.91 4.03
C SER A 217 12.19 14.07 5.33
N ASP A 218 11.57 14.68 6.33
CA ASP A 218 12.24 15.12 7.56
C ASP A 218 12.63 13.95 8.48
N ILE A 219 12.02 12.78 8.24
CA ILE A 219 12.29 11.53 8.96
C ILE A 219 13.09 10.53 8.10
N ASN A 220 13.49 10.89 6.88
CA ASN A 220 14.32 10.06 6.02
C ASN A 220 15.79 10.15 6.43
N ARG A 221 16.17 9.35 7.43
CA ARG A 221 17.56 9.22 7.91
C ARG A 221 18.15 7.87 7.51
#